data_AF-A0A950CL03-F1
#
_entry.id   AF-A0A950CL03-F1
#
_cell.length_a   1.000
_cell.length_b   1.000
_cell.length_c   1.000
_cell.angle_alpha   90.00
_cell.angle_beta   90.00
_cell.angle_gamma   90.00
#
_symmetry.space_group_name_H-M   'P 1'
#
loop_
_entity.id
_entity.type
_entity.pdbx_description
1 polymer ?
#
loop_
_entity_poly.entity_id
_entity_poly.type
_entity_poly.pdbx_seq_one_letter_code
_entity_poly.pdbx_strand_id
1 'polypeptide(L)'
;MSTLVLAIAAAATLLTGMLAGTLFAQLRSARRIEELRVALAGAQARLEAGALAEADRVALLEQSETRLRAAFDSLAGETLRTNSELFLRLAREALGRDQALAQGALKEREVAIAQLVEPLRSALARTEAQVQSLERERREAFASLRTQLEGVASGQAQLQRETRNLVTALRRPEVRGRWGELTLRRLVELAGLTEHCDFTEQLQIVGEEGALRPDLVVHLPDARELVIDAKTPLEAFLAALDAATEEERAQALRRHAQQVETRVRELASKAYWEHLERSPEFAVLFLPGDQFLSAALAERPELLESALAQSVIIATPSTLIALLKAVAYGWRQSAVAQNAAQIRDLGLELYRRLSTFNGHLGRMGQRLATAVDAYNAAVGS
;
A
#
# COMPACT_ATOMS: atom_id res chain seq x y z
N MET A 1 166.45 -27.47 -51.52
CA MET A 1 165.33 -26.73 -52.15
C MET A 1 164.07 -27.61 -52.23
N SER A 2 163.32 -27.80 -51.14
CA SER A 2 162.09 -28.64 -51.19
C SER A 2 160.95 -28.12 -50.29
N THR A 3 161.23 -27.28 -49.30
CA THR A 3 160.24 -26.82 -48.32
C THR A 3 159.37 -25.62 -48.76
N LEU A 4 159.84 -24.78 -49.69
CA LEU A 4 159.13 -23.55 -50.10
C LEU A 4 157.94 -23.80 -51.05
N VAL A 5 158.02 -24.85 -51.87
CA VAL A 5 156.97 -25.21 -52.84
C VAL A 5 155.73 -25.77 -52.15
N LEU A 6 155.90 -26.51 -51.05
CA LEU A 6 154.79 -27.07 -50.28
C LEU A 6 153.93 -25.98 -49.60
N ALA A 7 154.55 -24.90 -49.12
CA ALA A 7 153.82 -23.82 -48.43
C ALA A 7 152.92 -23.01 -49.38
N ILE A 8 153.38 -22.76 -50.61
CA ILE A 8 152.60 -22.03 -51.63
C ILE A 8 151.41 -22.86 -52.11
N ALA A 9 151.60 -24.18 -52.28
CA ALA A 9 150.51 -25.08 -52.64
C ALA A 9 149.43 -25.16 -51.54
N ALA A 10 149.82 -25.18 -50.26
CA ALA A 10 148.89 -25.18 -49.13
C ALA A 10 148.10 -23.86 -48.98
N ALA A 11 148.71 -22.72 -49.28
CA ALA A 11 148.03 -21.43 -49.24
C ALA A 11 147.00 -21.29 -50.38
N ALA A 12 147.31 -21.81 -51.57
CA ALA A 12 146.40 -21.79 -52.72
C ALA A 12 145.15 -22.67 -52.50
N THR A 13 145.29 -23.82 -51.84
CA THR A 13 144.16 -24.70 -51.50
C THR A 13 143.28 -24.12 -50.40
N LEU A 14 143.86 -23.42 -49.42
CA LEU A 14 143.09 -22.69 -48.39
C LEU A 14 142.28 -21.53 -48.97
N LEU A 15 142.88 -20.74 -49.88
CA LEU A 15 142.20 -19.61 -50.53
C LEU A 15 141.04 -20.06 -51.42
N THR A 16 141.25 -21.12 -52.20
CA THR A 16 140.20 -21.71 -53.05
C THR A 16 139.08 -22.34 -52.22
N GLY A 17 139.40 -23.01 -51.11
CA GLY A 17 138.41 -23.50 -50.16
C GLY A 17 137.59 -22.38 -49.48
N MET A 18 138.24 -21.27 -49.12
CA MET A 18 137.57 -20.14 -48.49
C MET A 18 136.63 -19.40 -49.46
N LEU A 19 137.04 -19.20 -50.73
CA LEU A 19 136.20 -18.61 -51.77
C LEU A 19 135.00 -19.50 -52.15
N ALA A 20 135.21 -20.82 -52.23
CA ALA A 20 134.12 -21.75 -52.46
C ALA A 20 133.13 -21.77 -51.28
N GLY A 21 133.64 -21.67 -50.05
CA GLY A 21 132.82 -21.59 -48.84
C GLY A 21 131.97 -20.33 -48.76
N THR A 22 132.50 -19.16 -49.10
CA THR A 22 131.74 -17.90 -49.10
C THR A 22 130.70 -17.86 -50.22
N LEU A 23 131.02 -18.37 -51.42
CA LEU A 23 130.06 -18.47 -52.52
C LEU A 23 128.93 -19.44 -52.18
N PHE A 24 129.24 -20.59 -51.58
CA PHE A 24 128.24 -21.55 -51.12
C PHE A 24 127.37 -20.98 -50.00
N ALA A 25 127.95 -20.22 -49.06
CA ALA A 25 127.22 -19.51 -48.01
C ALA A 25 126.29 -18.44 -48.59
N GLN A 26 126.74 -17.66 -49.59
CA GLN A 26 125.92 -16.65 -50.26
C GLN A 26 124.76 -17.26 -51.06
N LEU A 27 125.00 -18.37 -51.76
CA LEU A 27 123.94 -19.10 -52.47
C LEU A 27 122.92 -19.70 -51.49
N ARG A 28 123.39 -20.20 -50.34
CA ARG A 28 122.51 -20.73 -49.29
C ARG A 28 121.72 -19.63 -48.60
N SER A 29 122.32 -18.46 -48.34
CA SER A 29 121.61 -17.33 -47.75
C SER A 29 120.59 -16.73 -48.72
N ALA A 30 120.91 -16.66 -50.02
CA ALA A 30 119.97 -16.20 -51.04
C ALA A 30 118.73 -17.11 -51.12
N ARG A 31 118.92 -18.44 -51.11
CA ARG A 31 117.80 -19.40 -51.05
C ARG A 31 116.97 -19.25 -49.77
N ARG A 32 117.62 -19.05 -48.61
CA ARG A 32 116.94 -18.88 -47.32
C ARG A 32 116.09 -17.60 -47.26
N ILE A 33 116.57 -16.51 -47.87
CA ILE A 33 115.83 -15.24 -47.95
C ILE A 33 114.58 -15.40 -48.82
N GLU A 34 114.69 -16.12 -49.93
CA GLU A 34 113.55 -16.33 -50.82
C GLU A 34 112.50 -17.25 -50.18
N GLU A 35 112.93 -18.32 -49.50
CA GLU A 35 112.04 -19.17 -48.67
C GLU A 35 111.30 -18.35 -47.60
N LEU A 36 111.99 -17.43 -46.93
CA LEU A 36 111.39 -16.56 -45.91
C LEU A 36 110.42 -15.53 -46.50
N ARG A 37 110.71 -14.99 -47.69
CA ARG A 37 109.80 -14.07 -48.39
C ARG A 37 108.50 -14.76 -48.81
N VAL A 38 108.61 -15.97 -49.36
CA VAL A 38 107.44 -16.78 -49.72
C VAL A 38 106.63 -17.16 -48.47
N ALA A 39 107.30 -17.51 -47.37
CA ALA A 39 106.63 -17.80 -46.11
C ALA A 39 105.93 -16.56 -45.52
N LEU A 40 106.53 -15.37 -45.61
CA LEU A 40 105.96 -14.12 -45.12
C LEU A 40 104.73 -13.71 -45.95
N ALA A 41 104.82 -13.77 -47.28
CA ALA A 41 103.69 -13.50 -48.17
C ALA A 41 102.53 -14.49 -47.92
N GLY A 42 102.85 -15.77 -47.69
CA GLY A 42 101.86 -16.78 -47.32
C GLY A 42 101.22 -16.53 -45.94
N ALA A 43 101.98 -16.01 -44.97
CA ALA A 43 101.46 -15.65 -43.66
C ALA A 43 100.56 -14.40 -43.70
N GLN A 44 100.95 -13.37 -44.49
CA GLN A 44 100.15 -12.16 -44.67
C GLN A 44 98.81 -12.47 -45.37
N ALA A 45 98.83 -13.26 -46.44
CA ALA A 45 97.59 -13.67 -47.13
C ALA A 45 96.63 -14.45 -46.21
N ARG A 46 97.15 -15.28 -45.29
CA ARG A 46 96.34 -16.00 -44.30
C ARG A 46 95.71 -15.07 -43.26
N LEU A 47 96.43 -14.03 -42.82
CA LEU A 47 95.91 -13.03 -41.89
C LEU A 47 94.80 -12.19 -42.52
N GLU A 48 94.98 -11.73 -43.76
CA GLU A 48 93.97 -10.95 -44.49
C GLU A 48 92.71 -11.79 -44.77
N ALA A 49 92.88 -13.04 -45.20
CA ALA A 49 91.77 -13.96 -45.39
C ALA A 49 91.01 -14.25 -44.07
N GLY A 50 91.73 -14.38 -42.95
CA GLY A 50 91.12 -14.54 -41.63
C GLY A 50 90.33 -13.31 -41.17
N ALA A 51 90.85 -12.11 -41.41
CA ALA A 51 90.20 -10.86 -41.03
C ALA A 51 88.90 -10.63 -41.82
N LEU A 52 88.89 -10.93 -43.12
CA LEU A 52 87.69 -10.88 -43.96
C LEU A 52 86.61 -11.87 -43.49
N ALA A 53 87.00 -13.11 -43.16
CA ALA A 53 86.06 -14.12 -42.69
C ALA A 53 85.39 -13.74 -41.35
N GLU A 54 86.14 -13.12 -40.43
CA GLU A 54 85.55 -12.64 -39.17
C GLU A 54 84.65 -11.42 -39.39
N ALA A 55 85.00 -10.50 -40.30
CA ALA A 55 84.13 -9.38 -40.66
C ALA A 55 82.80 -9.85 -41.26
N ASP A 56 82.84 -10.82 -42.18
CA ASP A 56 81.64 -11.44 -42.76
C ASP A 56 80.78 -12.14 -41.69
N ARG A 57 81.43 -12.82 -40.73
CA ARG A 57 80.75 -13.51 -39.63
C ARG A 57 80.03 -12.54 -38.69
N VAL A 58 80.68 -11.42 -38.35
CA VAL A 58 80.07 -10.37 -37.52
C VAL A 58 78.88 -9.74 -38.24
N ALA A 59 79.01 -9.41 -39.53
CA ALA A 59 77.92 -8.85 -40.33
C ALA A 59 76.71 -9.81 -40.41
N LEU A 60 76.95 -11.12 -40.55
CA LEU A 60 75.89 -12.12 -40.57
C LEU A 60 75.16 -12.22 -39.22
N LEU A 61 75.91 -12.14 -38.10
CA LEU A 61 75.33 -12.18 -36.75
C LEU A 61 74.48 -10.94 -36.46
N GLU A 62 74.95 -9.75 -36.83
CA GLU A 62 74.17 -8.50 -36.69
C GLU A 62 72.89 -8.55 -37.53
N GLN A 63 72.96 -9.09 -38.75
CA GLN A 63 71.78 -9.27 -39.59
C GLN A 63 70.80 -10.27 -38.97
N SER A 64 71.29 -11.37 -38.39
CA SER A 64 70.47 -12.37 -37.70
C SER A 64 69.79 -11.77 -36.47
N GLU A 65 70.50 -11.01 -35.65
CA GLU A 65 69.95 -10.34 -34.47
C GLU A 65 68.86 -9.35 -34.86
N THR A 66 69.10 -8.56 -35.91
CA THR A 66 68.11 -7.60 -36.43
C THR A 66 66.85 -8.30 -36.92
N ARG A 67 66.99 -9.42 -37.65
CA ARG A 67 65.84 -10.23 -38.09
C ARG A 67 65.08 -10.85 -36.92
N LEU A 68 65.78 -11.35 -35.91
CA LEU A 68 65.15 -11.94 -34.72
C LEU A 68 64.37 -10.89 -33.93
N ARG A 69 64.93 -9.69 -33.71
CA ARG A 69 64.24 -8.58 -33.06
C ARG A 69 62.98 -8.17 -33.84
N ALA A 70 63.09 -8.00 -35.16
CA ALA A 70 61.96 -7.66 -36.01
C ALA A 70 60.85 -8.74 -35.98
N ALA A 71 61.23 -10.02 -36.03
CA ALA A 71 60.28 -11.13 -35.93
C ALA A 71 59.59 -11.19 -34.56
N PHE A 72 60.33 -10.93 -33.48
CA PHE A 72 59.79 -10.90 -32.12
C PHE A 72 58.81 -9.74 -31.91
N ASP A 73 59.18 -8.53 -32.36
CA ASP A 73 58.31 -7.35 -32.27
C ASP A 73 57.01 -7.53 -33.05
N SER A 74 57.08 -8.14 -34.25
CA SER A 74 55.90 -8.46 -35.05
C SER A 74 55.01 -9.47 -34.34
N LEU A 75 55.56 -10.59 -33.86
CA LEU A 75 54.78 -11.67 -33.26
C LEU A 75 54.20 -11.26 -31.90
N ALA A 76 54.96 -10.55 -31.07
CA ALA A 76 54.49 -10.04 -29.79
C ALA A 76 53.39 -8.98 -29.99
N GLY A 77 53.58 -8.06 -30.95
CA GLY A 77 52.59 -7.03 -31.26
C GLY A 77 51.29 -7.60 -31.82
N GLU A 78 51.38 -8.60 -32.71
CA GLU A 78 50.21 -9.26 -33.29
C GLU A 78 49.48 -10.11 -32.24
N THR A 79 50.18 -10.95 -31.49
CA THR A 79 49.58 -11.82 -30.46
C THR A 79 48.92 -11.02 -29.35
N LEU A 80 49.55 -9.93 -28.87
CA LEU A 80 48.97 -9.08 -27.84
C LEU A 80 47.72 -8.34 -28.34
N ARG A 81 47.72 -7.86 -29.60
CA ARG A 81 46.53 -7.23 -30.20
C ARG A 81 45.40 -8.23 -30.37
N THR A 82 45.65 -9.40 -30.94
CA THR A 82 44.65 -10.45 -31.14
C THR A 82 44.06 -10.92 -29.81
N ASN A 83 44.90 -11.13 -28.79
CA ASN A 83 44.42 -11.53 -27.46
C ASN A 83 43.61 -10.42 -26.79
N SER A 84 44.03 -9.16 -26.90
CA SER A 84 43.29 -8.02 -26.36
C SER A 84 41.92 -7.87 -27.04
N GLU A 85 41.87 -8.03 -28.37
CA GLU A 85 40.61 -7.99 -29.11
C GLU A 85 39.68 -9.15 -28.75
N LEU A 86 40.20 -10.38 -28.64
CA LEU A 86 39.42 -11.54 -28.22
C LEU A 86 38.88 -11.35 -26.80
N PHE A 87 39.71 -10.88 -25.88
CA PHE A 87 39.30 -10.59 -24.51
C PHE A 87 38.19 -9.52 -24.47
N LEU A 88 38.34 -8.43 -25.22
CA LEU A 88 37.32 -7.37 -25.28
C LEU A 88 36.02 -7.86 -25.92
N ARG A 89 36.07 -8.74 -26.92
CA ARG A 89 34.85 -9.35 -27.50
C ARG A 89 34.15 -10.23 -26.47
N LEU A 90 34.87 -11.14 -25.83
CA LEU A 90 34.33 -12.04 -24.81
C LEU A 90 33.77 -11.28 -23.61
N ALA A 91 34.46 -10.23 -23.16
CA ALA A 91 33.98 -9.37 -22.08
C ALA A 91 32.69 -8.63 -22.46
N ARG A 92 32.59 -8.08 -23.69
CA ARG A 92 31.36 -7.44 -24.18
C ARG A 92 30.20 -8.43 -24.28
N GLU A 93 30.47 -9.65 -24.75
CA GLU A 93 29.46 -10.68 -24.89
C GLU A 93 28.95 -11.17 -23.52
N ALA A 94 29.86 -11.43 -22.57
CA ALA A 94 29.51 -11.82 -21.22
C ALA A 94 28.71 -10.72 -20.49
N LEU A 95 29.18 -9.46 -20.54
CA LEU A 95 28.48 -8.33 -19.93
C LEU A 95 27.13 -8.05 -20.60
N GLY A 96 27.05 -8.16 -21.93
CA GLY A 96 25.80 -8.00 -22.67
C GLY A 96 24.77 -9.07 -22.30
N ARG A 97 25.21 -10.31 -22.10
CA ARG A 97 24.34 -11.41 -21.68
C ARG A 97 23.83 -11.22 -20.26
N ASP A 98 24.70 -10.82 -19.33
CA ASP A 98 24.33 -10.60 -17.93
C ASP A 98 23.37 -9.40 -17.78
N GLN A 99 23.62 -8.33 -18.54
CA GLN A 99 22.73 -7.16 -18.59
C GLN A 99 21.36 -7.51 -19.19
N ALA A 100 21.30 -8.33 -20.23
CA ALA A 100 20.04 -8.77 -20.84
C ALA A 100 19.22 -9.66 -19.89
N LEU A 101 19.86 -10.57 -19.17
CA LEU A 101 19.21 -11.41 -18.15
C LEU A 101 18.70 -10.57 -16.97
N ALA A 102 19.49 -9.62 -16.48
CA ALA A 102 19.09 -8.72 -15.41
C ALA A 102 17.90 -7.83 -15.82
N GLN A 103 17.90 -7.28 -17.04
CA GLN A 103 16.78 -6.49 -17.56
C GLN A 103 15.52 -7.33 -17.77
N GLY A 104 15.65 -8.57 -18.26
CA GLY A 104 14.52 -9.50 -18.40
C GLY A 104 13.87 -9.84 -17.06
N ALA A 105 14.68 -10.19 -16.06
CA ALA A 105 14.20 -10.53 -14.72
C ALA A 105 13.56 -9.34 -13.99
N LEU A 106 14.08 -8.12 -14.19
CA LEU A 106 13.45 -6.89 -13.67
C LEU A 106 12.07 -6.65 -14.30
N LYS A 107 11.97 -6.82 -15.62
CA LYS A 107 10.72 -6.61 -16.37
C LYS A 107 9.64 -7.63 -15.99
N GLU A 108 10.02 -8.90 -15.79
CA GLU A 108 9.11 -9.93 -15.28
C GLU A 108 8.62 -9.63 -13.86
N ARG A 109 9.51 -9.14 -12.99
CA ARG A 109 9.13 -8.71 -11.63
C ARG A 109 8.19 -7.51 -11.64
N GLU A 110 8.44 -6.50 -12.47
CA GLU A 110 7.54 -5.35 -12.62
C GLU A 110 6.15 -5.77 -13.09
N VAL A 111 6.05 -6.67 -14.07
CA VAL A 111 4.77 -7.19 -14.55
C VAL A 111 4.05 -8.01 -13.47
N ALA A 112 4.76 -8.87 -12.74
CA ALA A 112 4.17 -9.65 -11.65
C ALA A 112 3.67 -8.76 -10.51
N ILE A 113 4.42 -7.72 -10.14
CA ILE A 113 4.01 -6.75 -9.13
C ILE A 113 2.80 -5.95 -9.63
N ALA A 114 2.79 -5.49 -10.88
CA ALA A 114 1.66 -4.80 -11.46
C ALA A 114 0.39 -5.66 -11.45
N GLN A 115 0.48 -6.95 -11.78
CA GLN A 115 -0.65 -7.89 -11.74
C GLN A 115 -1.17 -8.17 -10.33
N LEU A 116 -0.29 -8.15 -9.31
CA LEU A 116 -0.70 -8.30 -7.91
C LEU A 116 -1.40 -7.04 -7.36
N VAL A 117 -1.03 -5.86 -7.85
CA VAL A 117 -1.53 -4.56 -7.37
C VAL A 117 -2.79 -4.11 -8.14
N GLU A 118 -2.99 -4.56 -9.37
CA GLU A 118 -4.15 -4.18 -10.20
C GLU A 118 -5.52 -4.51 -9.57
N PRO A 119 -5.73 -5.68 -8.92
CA PRO A 119 -6.98 -5.97 -8.21
C PRO A 119 -7.23 -5.03 -7.04
N LEU A 120 -6.16 -4.61 -6.33
CA LEU A 120 -6.24 -3.67 -5.22
C LEU A 120 -6.59 -2.26 -5.72
N ARG A 121 -5.94 -1.80 -6.80
CA ARG A 121 -6.25 -0.54 -7.46
C ARG A 121 -7.69 -0.49 -7.95
N SER A 122 -8.15 -1.56 -8.57
CA SER A 122 -9.53 -1.71 -9.05
C SER A 122 -10.54 -1.74 -7.90
N ALA A 123 -10.21 -2.41 -6.79
CA ALA A 123 -11.05 -2.44 -5.60
C ALA A 123 -11.15 -1.05 -4.96
N LEU A 124 -10.03 -0.35 -4.80
CA LEU A 124 -9.99 1.02 -4.25
C LEU A 124 -10.79 1.98 -5.12
N ALA A 125 -10.63 1.93 -6.45
CA ALA A 125 -11.40 2.78 -7.37
C ALA A 125 -12.92 2.51 -7.30
N ARG A 126 -13.32 1.24 -7.16
CA ARG A 126 -14.74 0.88 -6.95
C ARG A 126 -15.27 1.39 -5.61
N THR A 127 -14.50 1.23 -4.54
CA THR A 127 -14.89 1.73 -3.21
C THR A 127 -15.02 3.26 -3.22
N GLU A 128 -14.08 3.97 -3.84
CA GLU A 128 -14.10 5.43 -3.95
C GLU A 128 -15.32 5.93 -4.75
N ALA A 129 -15.62 5.27 -5.88
CA ALA A 129 -16.84 5.54 -6.66
C ALA A 129 -18.12 5.27 -5.86
N GLN A 130 -18.15 4.19 -5.08
CA GLN A 130 -19.31 3.81 -4.27
C GLN A 130 -19.53 4.75 -3.09
N VAL A 131 -18.45 5.20 -2.43
CA VAL A 131 -18.50 6.24 -1.39
C VAL A 131 -19.00 7.56 -1.96
N GLN A 132 -18.52 7.97 -3.14
CA GLN A 132 -19.02 9.19 -3.79
C GLN A 132 -20.50 9.08 -4.18
N SER A 133 -20.96 7.91 -4.65
CA SER A 133 -22.37 7.66 -4.94
C SER A 133 -23.21 7.77 -3.67
N LEU A 134 -22.80 7.11 -2.58
CA LEU A 134 -23.48 7.16 -1.29
C LEU A 134 -23.52 8.58 -0.72
N GLU A 135 -22.44 9.37 -0.84
CA GLU A 135 -22.42 10.76 -0.42
C GLU A 135 -23.36 11.65 -1.25
N ARG A 136 -23.50 11.37 -2.55
CA ARG A 136 -24.40 12.10 -3.44
C ARG A 136 -25.86 11.76 -3.13
N GLU A 137 -26.19 10.47 -3.01
CA GLU A 137 -27.51 10.00 -2.54
C GLU A 137 -27.84 10.55 -1.15
N ARG A 138 -26.86 10.59 -0.24
CA ARG A 138 -27.03 11.19 1.08
C ARG A 138 -27.45 12.66 0.98
N ARG A 139 -26.74 13.47 0.18
CA ARG A 139 -27.06 14.89 0.03
C ARG A 139 -28.44 15.11 -0.57
N GLU A 140 -28.82 14.32 -1.57
CA GLU A 140 -30.15 14.36 -2.17
C GLU A 140 -31.24 13.94 -1.19
N ALA A 141 -31.02 12.88 -0.42
CA ALA A 141 -31.92 12.44 0.63
C ALA A 141 -32.08 13.50 1.73
N PHE A 142 -30.99 14.15 2.17
CA PHE A 142 -31.05 15.25 3.14
C PHE A 142 -31.77 16.48 2.59
N ALA A 143 -31.56 16.82 1.32
CA ALA A 143 -32.27 17.91 0.67
C ALA A 143 -33.78 17.61 0.58
N SER A 144 -34.15 16.40 0.19
CA SER A 144 -35.54 15.93 0.17
C SER A 144 -36.17 15.93 1.57
N LEU A 145 -35.43 15.45 2.57
CA LEU A 145 -35.81 15.49 3.98
C LEU A 145 -36.09 16.90 4.47
N ARG A 146 -35.21 17.85 4.14
CA ARG A 146 -35.41 19.27 4.48
C ARG A 146 -36.69 19.80 3.86
N THR A 147 -36.92 19.55 2.58
CA THR A 147 -38.13 20.00 1.88
C THR A 147 -39.40 19.36 2.46
N GLN A 148 -39.36 18.07 2.81
CA GLN A 148 -40.47 17.39 3.49
C GLN A 148 -40.71 17.93 4.89
N LEU A 149 -39.66 18.22 5.66
CA LEU A 149 -39.77 18.83 6.99
C LEU A 149 -40.36 20.24 6.91
N GLU A 150 -39.98 21.04 5.90
CA GLU A 150 -40.59 22.34 5.60
C GLU A 150 -42.08 22.18 5.25
N GLY A 151 -42.44 21.14 4.49
CA GLY A 151 -43.83 20.78 4.19
C GLY A 151 -44.64 20.37 5.42
N VAL A 152 -44.05 19.58 6.32
CA VAL A 152 -44.65 19.20 7.61
C VAL A 152 -44.83 20.41 8.50
N ALA A 153 -43.82 21.28 8.63
CA ALA A 153 -43.92 22.51 9.42
C ALA A 153 -45.00 23.47 8.88
N SER A 154 -45.11 23.59 7.55
CA SER A 154 -46.17 24.34 6.87
C SER A 154 -47.57 23.75 7.14
N GLY A 155 -47.73 22.44 6.96
CA GLY A 155 -48.97 21.73 7.26
C GLY A 155 -49.36 21.86 8.72
N GLN A 156 -48.38 21.90 9.63
CA GLN A 156 -48.58 22.06 11.06
C GLN A 156 -49.04 23.48 11.42
N ALA A 157 -48.53 24.52 10.77
CA ALA A 157 -49.03 25.89 10.93
C ALA A 157 -50.50 26.03 10.48
N GLN A 158 -50.90 25.27 9.45
CA GLN A 158 -52.30 25.21 9.01
C GLN A 158 -53.18 24.41 9.99
N LEU A 159 -52.68 23.28 10.50
CA LEU A 159 -53.32 22.48 11.54
C LEU A 159 -53.47 23.27 12.86
N GLN A 160 -52.49 24.09 13.24
CA GLN A 160 -52.56 24.99 14.39
C GLN A 160 -53.73 25.98 14.30
N ARG A 161 -53.98 26.51 13.09
CA ARG A 161 -55.13 27.41 12.85
C ARG A 161 -56.46 26.69 12.98
N GLU A 162 -56.57 25.46 12.48
CA GLU A 162 -57.77 24.63 12.68
C GLU A 162 -57.92 24.13 14.13
N THR A 163 -56.81 23.88 14.84
CA THR A 163 -56.79 23.40 16.23
C THR A 163 -57.32 24.44 17.21
N ARG A 164 -57.18 25.75 16.92
CA ARG A 164 -57.85 26.82 17.69
C ARG A 164 -59.38 26.65 17.71
N ASN A 165 -59.98 26.07 16.67
CA ASN A 165 -61.41 25.76 16.63
C ASN A 165 -61.75 24.44 17.36
N LEU A 166 -60.76 23.56 17.59
CA LEU A 166 -60.90 22.26 18.27
C LEU A 166 -60.67 22.34 19.80
N VAL A 167 -60.42 23.54 20.34
CA VAL A 167 -60.17 23.77 21.79
C VAL A 167 -61.39 23.36 22.64
N THR A 168 -62.61 23.52 22.12
CA THR A 168 -63.85 23.16 22.83
C THR A 168 -64.03 21.65 22.96
N ALA A 169 -63.56 20.86 21.97
CA ALA A 169 -63.66 19.40 21.97
C ALA A 169 -62.64 18.72 22.90
N LEU A 170 -61.47 19.34 23.10
CA LEU A 170 -60.39 18.83 23.96
C LEU A 170 -60.62 19.03 25.48
N ARG A 171 -61.77 19.61 25.87
CA ARG A 171 -62.17 19.78 27.28
C ARG A 171 -62.50 18.45 27.97
N ARG A 172 -63.00 17.46 27.22
CA ARG A 172 -63.29 16.12 27.76
C ARG A 172 -61.99 15.29 27.85
N PRO A 173 -61.63 14.72 29.02
CA PRO A 173 -60.41 13.91 29.18
C PRO A 173 -60.30 12.77 28.16
N GLU A 174 -61.40 12.08 27.88
CA GLU A 174 -61.49 10.96 26.92
C GLU A 174 -61.15 11.39 25.48
N VAL A 175 -61.72 12.52 25.04
CA VAL A 175 -61.49 13.05 23.68
C VAL A 175 -60.07 13.53 23.52
N ARG A 176 -59.48 14.10 24.58
CA ARG A 176 -58.10 14.55 24.62
C ARG A 176 -57.11 13.40 24.54
N GLY A 177 -57.31 12.34 25.32
CA GLY A 177 -56.48 11.13 25.27
C GLY A 177 -56.48 10.54 23.86
N ARG A 178 -57.67 10.31 23.31
CA ARG A 178 -57.83 9.77 21.95
C ARG A 178 -57.25 10.68 20.86
N TRP A 179 -57.29 12.00 21.06
CA TRP A 179 -56.66 12.94 20.13
C TRP A 179 -55.13 12.89 20.19
N GLY A 180 -54.55 12.76 21.39
CA GLY A 180 -53.11 12.55 21.58
C GLY A 180 -52.63 11.28 20.89
N GLU A 181 -53.33 10.16 21.11
CA GLU A 181 -53.07 8.86 20.48
C GLU A 181 -53.18 8.94 18.94
N LEU A 182 -54.29 9.48 18.41
CA LEU A 182 -54.48 9.62 16.97
C LEU A 182 -53.42 10.52 16.32
N THR A 183 -53.03 11.60 17.01
CA THR A 183 -51.96 12.49 16.56
C THR A 183 -50.63 11.76 16.53
N LEU A 184 -50.31 11.02 17.59
CA LEU A 184 -49.09 10.22 17.66
C LEU A 184 -49.04 9.20 16.50
N ARG A 185 -50.09 8.42 16.31
CA ARG A 185 -50.21 7.45 15.20
C ARG A 185 -49.94 8.09 13.84
N ARG A 186 -50.63 9.21 13.53
CA ARG A 186 -50.44 9.91 12.25
C ARG A 186 -49.02 10.42 12.05
N LEU A 187 -48.35 10.87 13.10
CA LEU A 187 -46.97 11.37 12.98
C LEU A 187 -45.98 10.25 12.68
N VAL A 188 -46.21 9.07 13.27
CA VAL A 188 -45.39 7.87 13.08
C VAL A 188 -45.60 7.36 11.65
N GLU A 189 -46.85 7.32 11.16
CA GLU A 189 -47.18 7.05 9.74
C GLU A 189 -46.51 8.06 8.78
N LEU A 190 -46.55 9.36 9.08
CA LEU A 190 -45.89 10.41 8.29
C LEU A 190 -44.36 10.33 8.32
N ALA A 191 -43.77 9.76 9.38
CA ALA A 191 -42.35 9.45 9.44
C ALA A 191 -41.97 8.26 8.54
N GLY A 192 -42.94 7.61 7.90
CA GLY A 192 -42.76 6.48 7.01
C GLY A 192 -42.77 5.12 7.71
N LEU A 193 -43.26 5.06 8.95
CA LEU A 193 -43.33 3.85 9.76
C LEU A 193 -44.70 3.18 9.57
N THR A 194 -44.70 1.85 9.46
CA THR A 194 -45.91 1.04 9.25
C THR A 194 -46.33 0.34 10.53
N GLU A 195 -47.62 0.37 10.85
CA GLU A 195 -48.19 -0.31 12.03
C GLU A 195 -47.86 -1.81 12.00
N HIS A 196 -47.53 -2.40 13.16
CA HIS A 196 -47.13 -3.80 13.36
C HIS A 196 -45.78 -4.23 12.78
N CYS A 197 -45.20 -3.49 11.83
CA CYS A 197 -43.84 -3.72 11.32
C CYS A 197 -42.81 -2.84 12.04
N ASP A 198 -43.13 -1.56 12.19
CA ASP A 198 -42.20 -0.54 12.67
C ASP A 198 -42.65 0.06 14.02
N PHE A 199 -43.89 -0.16 14.45
CA PHE A 199 -44.37 0.23 15.77
C PHE A 199 -45.54 -0.61 16.25
N THR A 200 -45.75 -0.66 17.56
CA THR A 200 -46.86 -1.34 18.24
C THR A 200 -47.52 -0.41 19.23
N GLU A 201 -48.83 -0.22 19.11
CA GLU A 201 -49.64 0.57 20.05
C GLU A 201 -50.03 -0.27 21.27
N GLN A 202 -50.06 0.36 22.45
CA GLN A 202 -50.60 -0.20 23.69
C GLN A 202 -50.06 -1.60 24.10
N LEU A 203 -48.81 -1.91 23.74
CA LEU A 203 -48.14 -3.16 24.10
C LEU A 203 -48.14 -3.34 25.62
N GLN A 204 -48.51 -4.51 26.12
CA GLN A 204 -48.30 -4.84 27.54
C GLN A 204 -46.89 -5.40 27.71
N ILE A 205 -46.04 -4.63 28.38
CA ILE A 205 -44.72 -5.07 28.82
C ILE A 205 -44.91 -5.72 30.19
N VAL A 206 -44.56 -7.00 30.33
CA VAL A 206 -44.63 -7.70 31.61
C VAL A 206 -43.37 -7.34 32.41
N GLY A 207 -43.51 -6.50 33.43
CA GLY A 207 -42.44 -6.18 34.38
C GLY A 207 -42.56 -7.02 35.66
N GLU A 208 -41.50 -7.05 36.47
CA GLU A 208 -41.48 -7.79 37.74
C GLU A 208 -42.50 -7.25 38.77
N GLU A 209 -42.88 -5.96 38.67
CA GLU A 209 -43.86 -5.30 39.54
C GLU A 209 -45.27 -5.17 38.93
N GLY A 210 -45.51 -5.67 37.71
CA GLY A 210 -46.81 -5.61 37.04
C GLY A 210 -46.73 -5.30 35.54
N ALA A 211 -47.89 -5.27 34.87
CA ALA A 211 -47.97 -4.94 33.44
C ALA A 211 -47.81 -3.42 33.22
N LEU A 212 -46.71 -3.04 32.57
CA LEU A 212 -46.45 -1.68 32.11
C LEU A 212 -47.00 -1.53 30.69
N ARG A 213 -47.80 -0.48 30.46
CA ARG A 213 -48.45 -0.26 29.16
C ARG A 213 -48.08 1.12 28.61
N PRO A 214 -47.01 1.23 27.80
CA PRO A 214 -46.73 2.45 27.05
C PRO A 214 -47.79 2.67 25.97
N ASP A 215 -47.96 3.90 25.54
CA ASP A 215 -48.92 4.25 24.48
C ASP A 215 -48.43 3.76 23.12
N LEU A 216 -47.12 3.84 22.86
CA LEU A 216 -46.49 3.39 21.62
C LEU A 216 -45.07 2.87 21.85
N VAL A 217 -44.73 1.76 21.21
CA VAL A 217 -43.35 1.25 21.09
C VAL A 217 -42.97 1.27 19.62
N VAL A 218 -41.89 1.97 19.28
CA VAL A 218 -41.34 2.02 17.91
C VAL A 218 -40.19 1.02 17.81
N HIS A 219 -40.30 0.11 16.85
CA HIS A 219 -39.28 -0.89 16.54
C HIS A 219 -38.22 -0.28 15.63
N LEU A 220 -37.01 -0.22 16.16
CA LEU A 220 -35.85 0.36 15.51
C LEU A 220 -34.95 -0.76 14.95
N PRO A 221 -34.05 -0.43 13.99
CA PRO A 221 -33.04 -1.37 13.50
C PRO A 221 -32.21 -2.00 14.64
N ASP A 222 -31.68 -3.20 14.40
CA ASP A 222 -30.99 -4.07 15.39
C ASP A 222 -31.89 -4.60 16.52
N ALA A 223 -33.20 -4.69 16.28
CA ALA A 223 -34.22 -5.13 17.24
C ALA A 223 -34.25 -4.26 18.51
N ARG A 224 -34.06 -2.95 18.33
CA ARG A 224 -34.14 -1.97 19.42
C ARG A 224 -35.54 -1.41 19.53
N GLU A 225 -35.92 -0.97 20.72
CA GLU A 225 -37.29 -0.50 20.98
C GLU A 225 -37.28 0.89 21.63
N LEU A 226 -37.98 1.84 21.01
CA LEU A 226 -38.15 3.19 21.56
C LEU A 226 -39.56 3.34 22.14
N VAL A 227 -39.63 3.68 23.42
CA VAL A 227 -40.89 3.83 24.14
C VAL A 227 -41.36 5.28 24.12
N ILE A 228 -42.62 5.49 23.75
CA ILE A 228 -43.29 6.78 23.72
C ILE A 228 -44.57 6.72 24.57
N ASP A 229 -44.67 7.64 25.53
CA ASP A 229 -45.85 7.84 26.39
C ASP A 229 -46.47 9.20 26.03
N ALA A 230 -47.71 9.18 25.57
CA ALA A 230 -48.49 10.32 25.14
C ALA A 230 -49.46 10.77 26.24
N LYS A 231 -48.94 11.44 27.27
CA LYS A 231 -49.79 12.07 28.28
C LYS A 231 -49.93 13.56 28.06
N THR A 232 -51.19 14.00 28.00
CA THR A 232 -51.51 15.40 27.72
C THR A 232 -52.16 16.14 28.90
N PRO A 233 -51.39 16.73 29.82
CA PRO A 233 -51.94 17.61 30.85
C PRO A 233 -52.31 18.98 30.25
N LEU A 234 -53.44 19.07 29.54
CA LEU A 234 -53.90 20.34 28.94
C LEU A 234 -54.78 21.17 29.87
N GLU A 235 -55.20 20.66 31.02
CA GLU A 235 -56.22 21.33 31.84
C GLU A 235 -55.78 22.72 32.30
N ALA A 236 -54.57 22.82 32.85
CA ALA A 236 -54.03 24.11 33.30
C ALA A 236 -53.76 25.06 32.12
N PHE A 237 -53.32 24.54 30.97
CA PHE A 237 -53.14 25.33 29.76
C PHE A 237 -54.46 25.89 29.22
N LEU A 238 -55.52 25.07 29.20
CA LEU A 238 -56.85 25.50 28.79
C LEU A 238 -57.43 26.54 29.75
N ALA A 239 -57.21 26.36 31.06
CA ALA A 239 -57.60 27.36 32.07
C ALA A 239 -56.88 28.70 31.88
N ALA A 240 -55.63 28.69 31.39
CA ALA A 240 -54.90 29.91 31.06
C ALA A 240 -55.50 30.64 29.84
N LEU A 241 -56.04 29.90 28.87
CA LEU A 241 -56.71 30.49 27.70
C LEU A 241 -58.08 31.11 28.06
N ASP A 242 -58.76 30.54 29.05
CA ASP A 242 -60.08 31.00 29.51
C ASP A 242 -60.01 32.05 30.64
N ALA A 243 -58.80 32.38 31.11
CA ALA A 243 -58.60 33.29 32.24
C ALA A 243 -59.12 34.70 31.92
N ALA A 244 -59.83 35.29 32.89
CA ALA A 244 -60.41 36.63 32.73
C ALA A 244 -59.40 37.75 33.05
N THR A 245 -58.36 37.41 33.82
CA THR A 245 -57.30 38.33 34.24
C THR A 245 -55.92 37.79 33.89
N GLU A 246 -54.94 38.69 33.75
CA GLU A 246 -53.56 38.29 33.48
C GLU A 246 -52.94 37.52 34.66
N GLU A 247 -53.34 37.85 35.90
CA GLU A 247 -52.94 37.13 37.10
C GLU A 247 -53.43 35.67 37.09
N GLU A 248 -54.69 35.42 36.75
CA GLU A 248 -55.26 34.07 36.62
C GLU A 248 -54.56 33.29 35.51
N ARG A 249 -54.30 33.95 34.37
CA ARG A 249 -53.57 33.37 33.25
C ARG A 249 -52.16 32.94 33.67
N ALA A 250 -51.40 33.82 34.31
CA ALA A 250 -50.04 33.52 34.77
C ALA A 250 -50.01 32.40 35.83
N GLN A 251 -51.01 32.34 36.71
CA GLN A 251 -51.12 31.21 37.66
C GLN A 251 -51.41 29.88 36.95
N ALA A 252 -52.31 29.89 35.95
CA ALA A 252 -52.65 28.71 35.19
C ALA A 252 -51.47 28.20 34.33
N LEU A 253 -50.67 29.10 33.74
CA LEU A 253 -49.45 28.73 33.02
C LEU A 253 -48.38 28.12 33.93
N ARG A 254 -48.17 28.68 35.14
CA ARG A 254 -47.26 28.07 36.14
C ARG A 254 -47.70 26.66 36.54
N ARG A 255 -49.01 26.46 36.74
CA ARG A 255 -49.58 25.12 36.99
C ARG A 255 -49.34 24.17 35.81
N HIS A 256 -49.49 24.64 34.57
CA HIS A 256 -49.22 23.84 33.37
C HIS A 256 -47.77 23.35 33.33
N ALA A 257 -46.80 24.24 33.53
CA ALA A 257 -45.38 23.87 33.58
C ALA A 257 -45.08 22.83 34.68
N GLN A 258 -45.68 23.00 35.87
CA GLN A 258 -45.53 22.05 36.98
C GLN A 258 -46.17 20.68 36.68
N GLN A 259 -47.31 20.65 35.97
CA GLN A 259 -47.93 19.41 35.52
C GLN A 259 -47.05 18.66 34.53
N VAL A 260 -46.44 19.36 33.56
CA VAL A 260 -45.52 18.74 32.59
C VAL A 260 -44.30 18.15 33.31
N GLU A 261 -43.68 18.89 34.23
CA GLU A 261 -42.54 18.38 35.03
C GLU A 261 -42.93 17.15 35.87
N THR A 262 -44.13 17.15 36.45
CA THR A 262 -44.62 15.99 37.21
C THR A 262 -44.76 14.76 36.30
N ARG A 263 -45.22 14.94 35.05
CA ARG A 263 -45.29 13.84 34.08
C ARG A 263 -43.91 13.33 33.66
N VAL A 264 -42.92 14.21 33.52
CA VAL A 264 -41.53 13.81 33.30
C VAL A 264 -41.05 12.89 34.43
N ARG A 265 -41.26 13.30 35.69
CA ARG A 265 -40.89 12.49 36.86
C ARG A 265 -41.61 11.14 36.91
N GLU A 266 -42.91 11.12 36.64
CA GLU A 266 -43.70 9.88 36.57
C GLU A 266 -43.21 8.95 35.46
N LEU A 267 -42.88 9.48 34.27
CA LEU A 267 -42.39 8.68 33.16
C LEU A 267 -41.00 8.12 33.47
N ALA A 268 -40.11 8.94 34.04
CA ALA A 268 -38.79 8.50 34.46
C ALA A 268 -38.86 7.37 35.49
N SER A 269 -39.79 7.45 36.46
CA SER A 269 -39.95 6.40 37.47
C SER A 269 -40.44 5.06 36.94
N LYS A 270 -41.05 5.03 35.74
CA LYS A 270 -41.47 3.77 35.12
C LYS A 270 -40.30 2.99 34.50
N ALA A 271 -39.16 3.65 34.28
CA ALA A 271 -37.90 3.06 33.80
C ALA A 271 -38.11 2.01 32.69
N TYR A 272 -38.89 2.36 31.67
CA TYR A 272 -39.23 1.42 30.58
C TYR A 272 -38.00 0.77 29.94
N TRP A 273 -36.88 1.49 29.92
CA TRP A 273 -35.64 1.01 29.33
C TRP A 273 -34.99 -0.14 30.09
N GLU A 274 -35.24 -0.28 31.40
CA GLU A 274 -34.69 -1.38 32.22
C GLU A 274 -35.40 -2.71 31.94
N HIS A 275 -36.64 -2.66 31.45
CA HIS A 275 -37.49 -3.82 31.21
C HIS A 275 -37.44 -4.31 29.76
N LEU A 276 -36.72 -3.59 28.89
CA LEU A 276 -36.60 -3.89 27.47
C LEU A 276 -35.14 -4.19 27.14
N GLU A 277 -34.84 -5.43 26.77
CA GLU A 277 -33.48 -5.96 26.55
C GLU A 277 -32.62 -5.11 25.60
N ARG A 278 -33.24 -4.34 24.70
CA ARG A 278 -32.56 -3.60 23.62
C ARG A 278 -33.11 -2.18 23.41
N SER A 279 -33.54 -1.50 24.46
CA SER A 279 -34.04 -0.12 24.34
C SER A 279 -32.92 0.94 24.45
N PRO A 280 -33.09 2.16 23.90
CA PRO A 280 -32.31 3.31 24.30
C PRO A 280 -32.49 3.60 25.80
N GLU A 281 -31.47 4.14 26.46
CA GLU A 281 -31.52 4.55 27.88
C GLU A 281 -32.36 5.82 28.11
N PHE A 282 -33.46 5.98 27.37
CA PHE A 282 -34.42 7.07 27.54
C PHE A 282 -35.83 6.71 27.05
N ALA A 283 -36.83 7.39 27.61
CA ALA A 283 -38.22 7.36 27.15
C ALA A 283 -38.64 8.72 26.56
N VAL A 284 -39.67 8.72 25.70
CA VAL A 284 -40.19 9.95 25.10
C VAL A 284 -41.53 10.33 25.72
N LEU A 285 -41.60 11.53 26.30
CA LEU A 285 -42.86 12.16 26.70
C LEU A 285 -43.41 12.97 25.52
N PHE A 286 -44.53 12.53 24.96
CA PHE A 286 -45.15 13.21 23.83
C PHE A 286 -46.18 14.26 24.26
N LEU A 287 -45.97 15.50 23.82
CA LEU A 287 -46.91 16.62 23.93
C LEU A 287 -47.49 16.92 22.54
N PRO A 288 -48.80 16.78 22.31
CA PRO A 288 -49.46 16.83 20.99
C PRO A 288 -49.55 18.24 20.37
N GLY A 289 -48.76 19.20 20.82
CA GLY A 289 -48.70 20.54 20.26
C GLY A 289 -47.51 21.34 20.78
N ASP A 290 -46.79 22.00 19.87
CA ASP A 290 -45.63 22.83 20.19
C ASP A 290 -45.97 23.99 21.14
N GLN A 291 -47.19 24.53 21.05
CA GLN A 291 -47.67 25.59 21.93
C GLN A 291 -47.72 25.16 23.40
N PHE A 292 -47.95 23.87 23.68
CA PHE A 292 -48.01 23.36 25.05
C PHE A 292 -46.61 23.31 25.66
N LEU A 293 -45.62 22.85 24.89
CA LEU A 293 -44.23 22.85 25.32
C LEU A 293 -43.70 24.28 25.46
N SER A 294 -43.95 25.14 24.47
CA SER A 294 -43.52 26.54 24.49
C SER A 294 -44.05 27.30 25.72
N ALA A 295 -45.33 27.10 26.08
CA ALA A 295 -45.91 27.71 27.27
C ALA A 295 -45.32 27.16 28.57
N ALA A 296 -44.99 25.87 28.63
CA ALA A 296 -44.31 25.30 29.80
C ALA A 296 -42.88 25.85 29.95
N LEU A 297 -42.15 25.99 28.84
CA LEU A 297 -40.77 26.52 28.83
C LEU A 297 -40.70 28.01 29.18
N ALA A 298 -41.72 28.79 28.82
CA ALA A 298 -41.79 30.20 29.20
C ALA A 298 -41.82 30.38 30.73
N GLU A 299 -42.45 29.45 31.46
CA GLU A 299 -42.51 29.47 32.92
C GLU A 299 -41.35 28.72 33.58
N ARG A 300 -40.82 27.67 32.92
CA ARG A 300 -39.70 26.86 33.41
C ARG A 300 -38.70 26.56 32.27
N PRO A 301 -37.72 27.44 32.05
CA PRO A 301 -36.72 27.27 30.99
C PRO A 301 -35.88 25.99 31.12
N GLU A 302 -35.58 25.57 32.36
CA GLU A 302 -34.75 24.40 32.68
C GLU A 302 -35.47 23.04 32.47
N LEU A 303 -36.73 23.05 32.05
CA LEU A 303 -37.56 21.84 31.95
C LEU A 303 -36.94 20.79 31.01
N LEU A 304 -36.38 21.20 29.86
CA LEU A 304 -35.75 20.26 28.92
C LEU A 304 -34.51 19.60 29.51
N GLU A 305 -33.66 20.38 30.18
CA GLU A 305 -32.43 19.90 30.80
C GLU A 305 -32.73 18.93 31.95
N SER A 306 -33.70 19.29 32.81
CA SER A 306 -34.14 18.45 33.93
C SER A 306 -34.80 17.15 33.47
N ALA A 307 -35.51 17.15 32.34
CA ALA A 307 -36.09 15.95 31.75
C ALA A 307 -35.01 15.04 31.18
N LEU A 308 -34.05 15.62 30.44
CA LEU A 308 -32.94 14.88 29.86
C LEU A 308 -32.06 14.22 30.94
N ALA A 309 -31.80 14.93 32.05
CA ALA A 309 -31.07 14.39 33.20
C ALA A 309 -31.76 13.18 33.86
N GLN A 310 -33.06 13.00 33.61
CA GLN A 310 -33.87 11.87 34.09
C GLN A 310 -34.15 10.84 32.98
N SER A 311 -33.38 10.85 31.89
CA SER A 311 -33.57 9.94 30.76
C SER A 311 -34.97 10.08 30.11
N VAL A 312 -35.54 11.29 30.09
CA VAL A 312 -36.80 11.59 29.43
C VAL A 312 -36.61 12.70 28.39
N ILE A 313 -36.97 12.40 27.14
CA ILE A 313 -37.00 13.39 26.06
C ILE A 313 -38.44 13.88 25.90
N ILE A 314 -38.65 15.19 26.04
CA ILE A 314 -39.94 15.80 25.74
C ILE A 314 -40.01 16.07 24.23
N ALA A 315 -40.98 15.48 23.56
CA ALA A 315 -41.18 15.64 22.12
C ALA A 315 -42.57 16.19 21.81
N THR A 316 -42.63 17.07 20.81
CA THR A 316 -43.81 17.63 20.17
C THR A 316 -43.98 17.01 18.78
N PRO A 317 -45.09 17.23 18.05
CA PRO A 317 -45.23 16.73 16.69
C PRO A 317 -44.01 17.01 15.79
N SER A 318 -43.50 18.24 15.86
CA SER A 318 -42.37 18.70 15.07
C SER A 318 -41.06 18.00 15.45
N THR A 319 -40.79 17.89 16.75
CA THR A 319 -39.53 17.30 17.25
C THR A 319 -39.57 15.77 17.27
N LEU A 320 -40.75 15.15 17.40
CA LEU A 320 -40.92 13.71 17.32
C LEU A 320 -40.62 13.18 15.93
N ILE A 321 -41.12 13.83 14.87
CA ILE A 321 -40.79 13.44 13.50
C ILE A 321 -39.28 13.53 13.26
N ALA A 322 -38.66 14.61 13.72
CA ALA A 322 -37.21 14.78 13.61
C ALA A 322 -36.45 13.71 14.39
N LEU A 323 -36.87 13.39 15.61
CA LEU A 323 -36.30 12.34 16.45
C LEU A 323 -36.42 10.98 15.75
N LEU A 324 -37.61 10.58 15.30
CA LEU A 324 -37.83 9.30 14.62
C LEU A 324 -37.00 9.21 13.33
N LYS A 325 -36.90 10.28 12.55
CA LYS A 325 -36.06 10.32 11.34
C LYS A 325 -34.57 10.26 11.67
N ALA A 326 -34.11 11.00 12.68
CA ALA A 326 -32.72 10.96 13.13
C ALA A 326 -32.34 9.58 13.67
N VAL A 327 -33.27 8.93 14.38
CA VAL A 327 -33.10 7.58 14.90
C VAL A 327 -33.09 6.55 13.75
N ALA A 328 -34.04 6.63 12.83
CA ALA A 328 -34.05 5.76 11.65
C ALA A 328 -32.77 5.92 10.80
N TYR A 329 -32.23 7.14 10.70
CA TYR A 329 -31.03 7.44 9.91
C TYR A 329 -29.73 7.02 10.63
N GLY A 330 -29.56 7.41 11.90
CA GLY A 330 -28.34 7.14 12.68
C GLY A 330 -28.08 5.66 12.87
N TRP A 331 -29.13 4.85 13.05
CA TRP A 331 -28.97 3.41 13.27
C TRP A 331 -28.80 2.62 11.97
N ARG A 332 -29.31 3.09 10.83
CA ARG A 332 -28.95 2.54 9.51
C ARG A 332 -27.44 2.60 9.26
N GLN A 333 -26.78 3.65 9.75
CA GLN A 333 -25.33 3.81 9.66
C GLN A 333 -24.55 2.84 10.56
N SER A 334 -25.10 2.50 11.74
CA SER A 334 -24.55 1.45 12.64
C SER A 334 -24.62 0.05 12.03
N ALA A 335 -25.76 -0.32 11.43
CA ALA A 335 -25.93 -1.61 10.78
C ALA A 335 -24.97 -1.81 9.60
N VAL A 336 -24.74 -0.76 8.79
CA VAL A 336 -23.74 -0.79 7.71
C VAL A 336 -22.32 -0.98 8.25
N ALA A 337 -21.99 -0.37 9.38
CA ALA A 337 -20.68 -0.52 10.02
C ALA A 337 -20.45 -1.94 10.58
N GLN A 338 -21.46 -2.56 11.20
CA GLN A 338 -21.37 -3.93 11.71
C GLN A 338 -21.26 -4.96 10.57
N ASN A 339 -22.05 -4.79 9.51
CA ASN A 339 -21.97 -5.64 8.33
C ASN A 339 -20.59 -5.54 7.65
N ALA A 340 -20.01 -4.34 7.58
CA ALA A 340 -18.66 -4.15 7.07
C ALA A 340 -17.59 -4.87 7.92
N ALA A 341 -17.75 -4.89 9.25
CA ALA A 341 -16.86 -5.64 10.14
C ALA A 341 -16.98 -7.17 9.92
N GLN A 342 -18.19 -7.70 9.79
CA GLN A 342 -18.39 -9.12 9.46
C GLN A 342 -17.80 -9.50 8.11
N ILE A 343 -18.00 -8.68 7.07
CA ILE A 343 -17.42 -8.90 5.74
C ILE A 343 -15.89 -8.95 5.82
N ARG A 344 -15.27 -8.05 6.58
CA ARG A 344 -13.81 -8.06 6.82
C ARG A 344 -13.37 -9.36 7.48
N ASP A 345 -14.06 -9.81 8.53
CA ASP A 345 -13.67 -11.00 9.29
C ASP A 345 -13.82 -12.28 8.43
N LEU A 346 -14.90 -12.38 7.64
CA LEU A 346 -15.08 -13.43 6.63
C LEU A 346 -14.00 -13.36 5.54
N GLY A 347 -13.61 -12.17 5.09
CA GLY A 347 -12.53 -11.97 4.13
C GLY A 347 -11.17 -12.44 4.65
N LEU A 348 -10.86 -12.20 5.93
CA LEU A 348 -9.65 -12.69 6.59
C LEU A 348 -9.64 -14.22 6.70
N GLU A 349 -10.78 -14.82 7.05
CA GLU A 349 -10.91 -16.28 7.12
C GLU A 349 -10.75 -16.92 5.72
N LEU A 350 -11.35 -16.33 4.68
CA LEU A 350 -11.19 -16.78 3.31
C LEU A 350 -9.72 -16.72 2.87
N TYR A 351 -9.01 -15.62 3.17
CA TYR A 351 -7.59 -15.47 2.87
C TYR A 351 -6.74 -16.54 3.56
N ARG A 352 -7.00 -16.81 4.85
CA ARG A 352 -6.29 -17.86 5.61
C ARG A 352 -6.51 -19.25 4.98
N ARG A 353 -7.74 -19.56 4.57
CA ARG A 353 -8.06 -20.84 3.91
C ARG A 353 -7.38 -20.97 2.55
N LEU A 354 -7.40 -19.93 1.73
CA LEU A 354 -6.71 -19.91 0.43
C LEU A 354 -5.20 -20.06 0.58
N SER A 355 -4.59 -19.40 1.57
CA SER A 355 -3.16 -19.55 1.87
C SER A 355 -2.81 -21.00 2.25
N THR A 356 -3.62 -21.62 3.11
CA THR A 356 -3.46 -23.03 3.51
C THR A 356 -3.59 -23.96 2.30
N PHE A 357 -4.62 -23.75 1.48
CA PHE A 357 -4.84 -24.52 0.25
C PHE A 357 -3.69 -24.40 -0.74
N ASN A 358 -3.15 -23.19 -0.94
CA ASN A 358 -1.98 -22.97 -1.79
C ASN A 358 -0.74 -23.73 -1.27
N GLY A 359 -0.57 -23.79 0.05
CA GLY A 359 0.47 -24.63 0.67
C GLY A 359 0.28 -26.13 0.44
N HIS A 360 -0.96 -26.63 0.39
CA HIS A 360 -1.25 -28.01 -0.01
C HIS A 360 -0.95 -28.26 -1.49
N LEU A 361 -1.36 -27.35 -2.39
CA LEU A 361 -1.06 -27.43 -3.81
C LEU A 361 0.45 -27.42 -4.09
N GLY A 362 1.22 -26.57 -3.41
CA GLY A 362 2.68 -26.54 -3.55
C GLY A 362 3.33 -27.87 -3.17
N ARG A 363 2.90 -28.49 -2.06
CA ARG A 363 3.37 -29.83 -1.65
C ARG A 363 2.97 -30.91 -2.64
N MET A 364 1.75 -30.83 -3.19
CA MET A 364 1.27 -31.76 -4.21
C MET A 364 2.12 -31.65 -5.48
N GLY A 365 2.40 -30.43 -5.94
CA GLY A 365 3.27 -30.17 -7.08
C GLY A 365 4.68 -30.74 -6.90
N GLN A 366 5.29 -30.56 -5.72
CA GLN A 366 6.60 -31.16 -5.40
C GLN A 366 6.56 -32.69 -5.49
N ARG A 367 5.54 -33.34 -4.92
CA ARG A 367 5.43 -34.80 -4.98
C ARG A 367 5.21 -35.33 -6.38
N LEU A 368 4.42 -34.62 -7.21
CA LEU A 368 4.24 -34.97 -8.61
C LEU A 368 5.54 -34.83 -9.40
N ALA A 369 6.32 -33.77 -9.17
CA ALA A 369 7.63 -33.61 -9.78
C ALA A 369 8.57 -34.78 -9.42
N THR A 370 8.64 -35.16 -8.13
CA THR A 370 9.42 -36.32 -7.70
C THR A 370 8.96 -37.63 -8.36
N ALA A 371 7.65 -37.82 -8.51
CA ALA A 371 7.11 -39.01 -9.17
C ALA A 371 7.49 -39.06 -10.67
N VAL A 372 7.45 -37.90 -11.35
CA VAL A 372 7.89 -37.76 -12.74
C VAL A 372 9.38 -38.03 -12.88
N ASP A 373 10.21 -37.52 -11.97
CA ASP A 373 11.66 -37.77 -11.97
C ASP A 373 11.98 -39.26 -11.82
N ALA A 374 11.29 -39.94 -10.90
CA ALA A 374 11.44 -41.39 -10.71
C ALA A 374 11.01 -42.20 -11.94
N TYR A 375 9.90 -41.81 -12.59
CA TYR A 375 9.46 -42.41 -13.84
C TYR A 375 10.49 -42.22 -14.96
N ASN A 376 11.01 -41.01 -15.12
CA ASN A 376 12.02 -40.70 -16.13
C ASN A 376 13.31 -41.51 -15.91
N ALA A 377 13.74 -41.69 -14.65
CA ALA A 377 14.87 -42.54 -14.32
C ALA A 377 14.65 -44.02 -14.66
N ALA A 378 13.43 -44.53 -14.45
CA ALA A 378 13.07 -45.92 -14.76
C ALA A 378 12.93 -46.19 -16.27
N VAL A 379 12.44 -45.23 -17.05
CA VAL A 379 12.40 -45.34 -18.52
C VAL A 379 13.79 -45.16 -19.15
N GLY A 380 14.67 -44.41 -18.48
CA GLY A 380 16.05 -44.18 -18.92
C GLY A 380 17.05 -45.29 -18.56
N SER A 381 16.66 -46.30 -17.78
CA SER A 381 17.43 -47.52 -17.51
C SER A 381 17.09 -48.62 -18.50
#